data_AF-A0A7J8ACD7-F1
#
_entry.id   AF-A0A7J8ACD7-F1
#
_cell.length_a   1.000
_cell.length_b   1.000
_cell.length_c   1.000
_cell.angle_alpha   90.00
_cell.angle_beta   90.00
_cell.angle_gamma   90.00
#
_symmetry.space_group_name_H-M   'P 1'
#
loop_
_entity.id
_entity.type
_entity.pdbx_description
1 polymer ?
#
loop_
_entity_poly.entity_id
_entity_poly.type
_entity_poly.pdbx_seq_one_letter_code
_entity_poly.pdbx_strand_id
1 'polypeptide(L)'
;MASGRGASLSMSMSVTDGTLDTDKISGKPENTYILRPVFQQRFRPSVVKECIHAVLKEELATAEYSPEETPSLTKRLSETIKDKLKTMGFDRYKMVVQVVIGEQRGEGVF
;
A
#
# COMPACT_ATOMS: atom_id res chain seq x y z
N MET A 1 36.10 -55.38 20.72
CA MET A 1 34.87 -56.22 20.74
C MET A 1 34.45 -56.44 22.18
N ALA A 2 33.35 -55.84 22.61
CA ALA A 2 32.45 -56.34 23.67
C ALA A 2 31.32 -55.32 23.87
N SER A 3 30.12 -55.73 23.48
CA SER A 3 28.85 -55.01 23.61
C SER A 3 28.25 -55.24 25.00
N GLY A 4 27.79 -54.18 25.68
CA GLY A 4 27.00 -54.27 26.91
C GLY A 4 25.56 -53.83 26.67
N ARG A 5 24.64 -54.79 26.53
CA ARG A 5 23.18 -54.59 26.55
C ARG A 5 22.73 -54.53 28.01
N GLY A 6 22.01 -53.47 28.39
CA GLY A 6 21.23 -53.42 29.62
C GLY A 6 19.74 -53.55 29.29
N ALA A 7 19.09 -54.56 29.85
CA ALA A 7 17.66 -54.81 29.73
C ALA A 7 16.94 -54.35 31.00
N SER A 8 15.73 -53.82 30.86
CA SER A 8 14.70 -53.86 31.91
C SER A 8 13.31 -53.99 31.30
N LEU A 9 12.65 -55.12 31.62
CA LEU A 9 11.19 -55.32 31.73
C LEU A 9 10.55 -54.11 32.45
N SER A 10 9.26 -53.76 32.37
CA SER A 10 8.03 -54.31 31.78
C SER A 10 6.93 -53.28 32.07
N MET A 11 5.86 -53.28 31.30
CA MET A 11 4.47 -53.48 31.78
C MET A 11 3.48 -52.65 30.94
N SER A 12 2.54 -53.41 30.38
CA SER A 12 1.41 -53.05 29.56
C SER A 12 0.35 -52.22 30.29
N MET A 13 -0.30 -51.32 29.56
CA MET A 13 -1.76 -51.22 29.55
C MET A 13 -2.24 -50.55 28.26
N SER A 14 -3.35 -51.07 27.76
CA SER A 14 -3.95 -50.87 26.45
C SER A 14 -5.24 -50.04 26.56
N VAL A 15 -5.79 -49.65 25.38
CA VAL A 15 -7.20 -49.24 25.12
C VAL A 15 -7.48 -47.75 25.46
N THR A 16 -8.05 -46.87 24.62
CA THR A 16 -8.59 -46.83 23.25
C THR A 16 -8.79 -45.35 22.86
N ASP A 17 -8.70 -45.08 21.55
CA ASP A 17 -9.50 -44.13 20.74
C ASP A 17 -10.14 -42.91 21.44
N GLY A 18 -9.57 -41.73 21.17
CA GLY A 18 -10.13 -40.43 21.49
C GLY A 18 -10.07 -39.54 20.26
N THR A 19 -11.23 -39.40 19.62
CA THR A 19 -11.58 -38.56 18.47
C THR A 19 -10.90 -37.18 18.53
N LEU A 20 -10.16 -36.81 17.48
CA LEU A 20 -9.72 -35.43 17.27
C LEU A 20 -10.91 -34.65 16.71
N ASP A 21 -11.73 -34.13 17.62
CA ASP A 21 -12.81 -33.22 17.26
C ASP A 21 -12.24 -31.99 16.57
N THR A 22 -12.74 -31.82 15.35
CA THR A 22 -12.39 -30.76 14.42
C THR A 22 -13.13 -29.51 14.87
N ASP A 23 -12.67 -28.86 15.94
CA ASP A 23 -13.24 -27.59 16.36
C ASP A 23 -12.67 -26.46 15.50
N LYS A 24 -13.49 -26.07 14.52
CA LYS A 24 -13.40 -24.79 13.82
C LYS A 24 -13.26 -23.66 14.82
N ILE A 25 -12.04 -23.16 15.02
CA ILE A 25 -11.84 -21.78 15.46
C ILE A 25 -12.25 -20.91 14.27
N SER A 26 -13.55 -20.65 14.20
CA SER A 26 -14.11 -19.52 13.47
C SER A 26 -13.57 -18.27 14.14
N GLY A 27 -12.34 -17.91 13.78
CA GLY A 27 -11.70 -16.68 14.21
C GLY A 27 -12.52 -15.52 13.67
N LYS A 28 -13.39 -14.95 14.51
CA LYS A 28 -13.85 -13.59 14.31
C LYS A 28 -12.60 -12.73 14.11
N PRO A 29 -12.56 -11.84 13.10
CA PRO A 29 -11.42 -10.94 12.96
C PRO A 29 -11.33 -10.10 14.25
N GLU A 30 -10.32 -10.38 15.06
CA GLU A 30 -9.93 -9.55 16.20
C GLU A 30 -9.70 -8.12 15.67
N ASN A 31 -10.28 -7.13 16.34
CA ASN A 31 -10.16 -5.73 15.95
C ASN A 31 -8.71 -5.26 16.10
N THR A 32 -7.89 -5.48 15.06
CA THR A 32 -6.49 -5.09 14.99
C THR A 32 -6.42 -3.61 14.61
N TYR A 33 -6.96 -2.74 15.46
CA TYR A 33 -7.03 -1.30 15.18
C TYR A 33 -5.62 -0.70 15.29
N ILE A 34 -4.92 -0.65 14.16
CA ILE A 34 -3.59 -0.03 14.09
C ILE A 34 -3.79 1.48 14.04
N LEU A 35 -3.44 2.19 15.11
CA LEU A 35 -3.57 3.66 15.16
C LEU A 35 -2.56 4.37 14.25
N ARG A 36 -1.39 3.77 14.02
CA ARG A 36 -0.31 4.35 13.22
C ARG A 36 -0.17 3.62 11.88
N PRO A 37 -0.02 4.33 10.76
CA PRO A 37 0.31 3.69 9.49
C PRO A 37 1.58 2.85 9.64
N VAL A 38 1.57 1.64 9.08
CA VAL A 38 2.79 0.83 8.95
C VAL A 38 3.83 1.61 8.15
N PHE A 39 5.11 1.34 8.37
CA PHE A 39 6.20 2.12 7.77
C PHE A 39 6.08 2.26 6.25
N GLN A 40 5.62 1.21 5.56
CA GLN A 40 5.38 1.20 4.11
C GLN A 40 4.22 2.11 3.67
N GLN A 41 3.19 2.25 4.50
CA GLN A 41 2.02 3.09 4.24
C GLN A 41 2.23 4.54 4.69
N ARG A 42 3.34 4.87 5.36
CA ARG A 42 3.61 6.26 5.75
C ARG A 42 3.73 7.12 4.50
N PHE A 43 3.09 8.29 4.55
CA PHE A 43 3.23 9.28 3.50
C PHE A 43 4.70 9.71 3.34
N ARG A 44 5.22 9.62 2.11
CA ARG A 44 6.61 9.97 1.76
C ARG A 44 6.60 11.14 0.79
N PRO A 45 6.80 12.38 1.25
CA PRO A 45 6.72 13.58 0.40
C PRO A 45 7.66 13.52 -0.80
N SER A 46 8.88 13.00 -0.65
CA SER A 46 9.86 12.92 -1.74
C SER A 46 9.37 12.05 -2.90
N VAL A 47 8.84 10.86 -2.59
CA VAL A 47 8.33 9.92 -3.61
C VAL A 47 7.11 10.50 -4.31
N VAL A 48 6.22 11.15 -3.56
CA VAL A 48 5.04 11.82 -4.10
C VAL A 48 5.43 12.99 -5.00
N LYS A 49 6.41 13.80 -4.58
CA LYS A 49 6.94 14.92 -5.36
C LYS A 49 7.56 14.44 -6.66
N GLU A 50 8.38 13.39 -6.63
CA GLU A 50 8.98 12.79 -7.83
C GLU A 50 7.91 12.25 -8.79
N CYS A 51 6.89 11.56 -8.28
CA CYS A 51 5.76 11.08 -9.07
C CYS A 51 5.02 12.23 -9.77
N ILE A 52 4.71 13.31 -9.05
CA ILE A 52 4.06 14.49 -9.62
C ILE A 52 4.94 15.13 -10.70
N HIS A 53 6.24 15.34 -10.43
CA HIS A 53 7.16 15.91 -11.41
C HIS A 53 7.29 15.05 -12.67
N ALA A 54 7.30 13.72 -12.53
CA ALA A 54 7.37 12.81 -13.67
C ALA A 54 6.13 12.96 -14.56
N VAL A 55 4.93 12.97 -13.98
CA VAL A 55 3.66 13.17 -14.71
C VAL A 55 3.64 14.52 -15.41
N LEU A 56 3.99 15.58 -14.70
CA LEU A 56 4.00 16.93 -15.27
C LEU A 56 4.99 17.03 -16.42
N LYS A 57 6.19 16.44 -16.28
CA LYS A 57 7.20 16.46 -17.34
C LYS A 57 6.76 15.65 -18.55
N GLU A 58 6.13 14.49 -18.36
CA GLU A 58 5.64 13.64 -19.43
C GLU A 58 4.54 14.32 -20.26
N GLU A 59 3.55 14.91 -19.58
CA GLU A 59 2.37 15.50 -20.23
C GLU A 59 2.59 16.94 -20.73
N LEU A 60 3.44 17.74 -20.05
CA LEU A 60 3.67 19.15 -20.39
C LEU A 60 4.95 19.41 -21.20
N ALA A 61 5.80 18.42 -21.48
CA ALA A 61 7.06 18.65 -22.20
C ALA A 61 6.90 19.27 -23.60
N THR A 62 5.75 19.06 -24.25
CA THR A 62 5.46 19.58 -25.61
C THR A 62 4.12 20.30 -25.67
N ALA A 63 3.51 20.58 -24.51
CA ALA A 63 2.24 21.28 -24.46
C ALA A 63 2.47 22.80 -24.58
N GLU A 64 1.82 23.42 -25.56
CA GLU A 64 1.70 24.88 -25.64
C GLU A 64 0.43 25.33 -24.91
N TYR A 65 0.48 26.52 -24.32
CA TYR A 65 -0.67 27.06 -23.61
C TYR A 65 -1.76 27.47 -24.61
N SER A 66 -2.89 26.78 -24.58
CA SER A 66 -4.11 27.14 -25.32
C SER A 66 -5.26 27.33 -24.33
N PRO A 67 -5.95 28.48 -24.31
CA PRO A 67 -7.03 28.74 -23.35
C PRO A 67 -8.22 27.78 -23.51
N GLU A 68 -8.41 27.21 -24.70
CA GLU A 68 -9.50 26.28 -24.99
C GLU A 68 -9.19 24.86 -24.47
N GLU A 69 -7.94 24.43 -24.56
CA GLU A 69 -7.49 23.07 -24.18
C GLU A 69 -7.00 22.97 -22.73
N THR A 70 -6.54 24.08 -22.16
CA THR A 70 -6.06 24.16 -20.77
C THR A 70 -7.05 23.58 -19.73
N PRO A 71 -8.37 23.86 -19.76
CA PRO A 71 -9.28 23.31 -18.74
C PRO A 71 -9.42 21.79 -18.82
N SER A 72 -9.44 21.21 -20.03
CA SER A 72 -9.52 19.76 -20.19
C SER A 72 -8.21 19.08 -19.79
N LEU A 73 -7.07 19.69 -20.15
CA LEU A 73 -5.74 19.24 -19.77
C LEU A 73 -5.54 19.28 -18.25
N THR A 74 -5.96 20.37 -17.59
CA THR A 74 -5.90 20.52 -16.12
C THR A 74 -6.69 19.42 -15.41
N LYS A 75 -7.91 19.13 -15.89
CA LYS A 75 -8.75 18.06 -15.34
C LYS A 75 -8.07 16.70 -15.53
N ARG A 76 -7.61 16.38 -16.73
CA ARG A 76 -6.90 15.13 -17.03
C ARG A 76 -5.66 14.94 -16.16
N LEU A 77 -4.85 15.98 -15.99
CA LEU A 77 -3.67 15.94 -15.12
C LEU A 77 -4.06 15.65 -13.67
N SER A 78 -5.09 16.32 -13.16
CA SER A 78 -5.54 16.13 -11.78
C SER A 78 -6.01 14.69 -11.51
N GLU A 79 -6.73 14.09 -12.46
CA GLU A 79 -7.19 12.70 -12.39
C GLU A 79 -6.02 11.73 -12.47
N THR A 80 -5.11 11.94 -13.43
CA THR A 80 -3.92 11.10 -13.63
C THR A 80 -3.02 11.08 -12.40
N ILE A 81 -2.74 12.25 -11.81
CA ILE A 81 -1.94 12.36 -10.58
C ILE A 81 -2.66 11.67 -9.43
N LYS A 82 -3.96 11.93 -9.24
CA LYS A 82 -4.75 11.31 -8.16
C LYS A 82 -4.74 9.78 -8.26
N ASP A 83 -4.88 9.23 -9.46
CA ASP A 83 -4.95 7.78 -9.66
C ASP A 83 -3.56 7.13 -9.50
N LYS A 84 -2.48 7.75 -10.00
CA LYS A 84 -1.11 7.32 -9.70
C LYS A 84 -0.85 7.31 -8.19
N LEU A 85 -1.25 8.35 -7.45
CA LEU A 85 -1.08 8.40 -5.99
C LEU A 85 -1.88 7.33 -5.24
N LYS A 86 -3.07 6.95 -5.73
CA LYS A 86 -3.85 5.85 -5.14
C LYS A 86 -3.15 4.50 -5.30
N THR A 87 -2.46 4.27 -6.41
CA THR A 87 -1.73 3.01 -6.66
C THR A 87 -0.47 2.85 -5.81
N MET A 88 -0.01 3.91 -5.14
CA MET A 88 1.21 3.89 -4.32
C MET A 88 1.03 3.31 -2.90
N GLY A 89 -0.17 2.83 -2.54
CA GLY A 89 -0.42 2.13 -1.28
C GLY A 89 -0.62 3.03 -0.07
N PHE A 90 -1.11 4.27 -0.27
CA PHE A 90 -1.45 5.20 0.80
C PHE A 90 -2.91 5.02 1.28
N ASP A 91 -3.29 3.80 1.66
CA ASP A 91 -4.70 3.38 1.86
C ASP A 91 -5.46 4.19 2.94
N ARG A 92 -4.74 4.73 3.92
CA ARG A 92 -5.31 5.50 5.04
C ARG A 92 -5.37 7.00 4.82
N TYR A 93 -4.94 7.47 3.65
CA TYR A 93 -4.87 8.90 3.34
C TYR A 93 -5.96 9.27 2.34
N LYS A 94 -6.66 10.38 2.63
CA LYS A 94 -7.55 11.01 1.67
C LYS A 94 -6.72 11.93 0.77
N MET A 95 -6.64 11.60 -0.52
CA MET A 95 -5.92 12.40 -1.50
C MET A 95 -6.81 13.48 -2.10
N VAL A 96 -6.30 14.71 -2.12
CA VAL A 96 -6.88 15.85 -2.83
C VAL A 96 -5.78 16.44 -3.70
N VAL A 97 -6.07 16.63 -4.98
CA VAL A 97 -5.13 17.17 -5.96
C VAL A 97 -5.76 18.43 -6.56
N GLN A 98 -5.01 19.54 -6.52
CA GLN A 98 -5.36 20.78 -7.19
C GLN A 98 -4.29 21.05 -8.25
N VAL A 99 -4.73 21.34 -9.48
CA VAL A 99 -3.84 21.69 -10.58
C VAL A 99 -4.24 23.09 -11.06
N VAL A 100 -3.25 23.95 -11.23
CA VAL A 100 -3.41 25.30 -11.74
C VAL A 100 -2.37 25.48 -12.84
N ILE A 101 -2.82 25.88 -14.03
CA ILE A 101 -1.96 26.16 -15.18
C ILE A 101 -2.15 27.64 -15.51
N GLY A 102 -1.04 28.37 -15.54
CA GLY A 102 -1.00 29.77 -15.91
C GLY A 102 0.10 30.01 -16.92
N GLU A 103 -0.12 30.95 -17.82
CA GLU A 103 0.90 31.40 -18.76
C GLU A 103 1.78 32.46 -18.10
N GLN A 104 3.11 32.26 -18.12
CA GLN A 104 4.03 33.21 -17.49
C GLN A 104 4.30 34.40 -18.42
N ARG A 105 3.49 35.46 -18.30
CA ARG A 105 3.63 36.73 -19.07
C ARG A 105 4.28 37.87 -18.28
N GLY A 106 5.20 37.55 -17.36
CA GLY A 106 5.80 38.55 -16.46
C GLY A 106 4.94 38.90 -15.25
N GLU A 107 3.93 38.09 -14.95
CA GLU A 107 3.12 38.22 -13.74
C GLU A 107 3.85 37.64 -12.51
N GLY A 108 3.67 38.29 -11.36
CA GLY A 108 4.11 37.75 -10.07
C GLY A 108 3.13 36.69 -9.59
N VAL A 109 3.62 35.48 -9.36
CA VAL A 109 2.84 34.39 -8.74
C VAL A 109 3.32 34.25 -7.29
N PHE A 110 2.39 34.33 -6.33
CA PHE A 110 2.66 34.24 -4.89
C PHE A 110 2.24 32.88 -4.33
#